data_AF-A0A2V7BZK7-F1
#
_entry.id   AF-A0A2V7BZK7-F1
#
_cell.length_a   1.000
_cell.length_b   1.000
_cell.length_c   1.000
_cell.angle_alpha   90.00
_cell.angle_beta   90.00
_cell.angle_gamma   90.00
#
_symmetry.space_group_name_H-M   'P 1'
#
loop_
_entity.id
_entity.type
_entity.pdbx_description
1 polymer ?
#
loop_
_entity_poly.entity_id
_entity_poly.type
_entity_poly.pdbx_seq_one_letter_code
_entity_poly.pdbx_strand_id
1 'polypeptide(L)' 'MPPGAEPEELMAMKVPALIIPGDDPSHATSGAHYLHELLPRPEFWTVMPPEQTPERVRDRIIEFGRAHK' A
#
# COMPACT_ATOMS: atom_id res chain seq x y z
N MET A 1 -0.20 -21.59 3.58
CA MET A 1 0.10 -20.18 3.29
C MET A 1 -1.18 -19.48 2.88
N PRO A 2 -1.44 -18.25 3.33
CA PRO A 2 -2.52 -17.47 2.75
C PRO A 2 -2.26 -17.29 1.24
N PRO A 3 -3.30 -17.35 0.39
CA PRO A 3 -3.14 -17.18 -1.04
C PRO A 3 -2.74 -15.73 -1.36
N GLY A 4 -1.56 -15.54 -1.95
CA GLY A 4 -1.02 -14.23 -2.31
C GLY A 4 0.16 -14.36 -3.27
N ALA A 5 0.64 -13.24 -3.78
CA ALA A 5 1.87 -13.20 -4.58
C ALA A 5 3.08 -13.56 -3.69
N GLU A 6 3.99 -14.36 -4.23
CA GLU A 6 5.25 -14.70 -3.56
C GLU A 6 6.16 -13.46 -3.47
N PRO A 7 7.09 -13.39 -2.49
CA PRO A 7 7.99 -12.25 -2.34
C PRO A 7 8.78 -11.93 -3.61
N GLU A 8 9.24 -12.95 -4.33
CA GLU A 8 9.97 -12.83 -5.60
C GLU A 8 9.12 -12.16 -6.68
N GLU A 9 7.80 -12.43 -6.70
CA GLU A 9 6.86 -11.80 -7.63
C GLU A 9 6.66 -10.32 -7.31
N LEU A 10 6.57 -9.97 -6.02
CA LEU A 10 6.45 -8.58 -5.56
C LEU A 10 7.72 -7.77 -5.87
N MET A 11 8.90 -8.34 -5.61
CA MET A 11 10.18 -7.71 -5.91
C MET A 11 10.40 -7.50 -7.42
N ALA A 12 9.83 -8.36 -8.27
CA ALA A 12 9.93 -8.27 -9.71
C ALA A 12 9.00 -7.21 -10.35
N MET A 13 8.13 -6.55 -9.57
CA MET A 13 7.16 -5.58 -10.07
C MET A 13 7.82 -4.38 -10.75
N LYS A 14 7.29 -4.02 -11.93
CA LYS A 14 7.77 -2.89 -12.74
C LYS A 14 6.77 -1.74 -12.77
N VAL A 15 5.89 -1.66 -11.77
CA VAL A 15 4.92 -0.57 -11.61
C VAL A 15 5.10 0.09 -10.24
N PRO A 16 4.79 1.39 -10.10
CA PRO A 16 4.66 2.04 -8.81
C PRO A 16 3.54 1.39 -7.99
N ALA A 17 3.67 1.41 -6.66
CA ALA A 17 2.64 0.91 -5.76
C ALA A 17 2.35 1.92 -4.66
N LEU A 18 1.06 2.09 -4.33
CA LEU A 18 0.61 2.86 -3.18
C LEU A 18 0.16 1.90 -2.07
N ILE A 19 0.69 2.07 -0.88
CA ILE A 19 0.34 1.30 0.32
C ILE A 19 -0.45 2.22 1.27
N ILE A 20 -1.67 1.80 1.60
CA ILE A 20 -2.53 2.45 2.59
C ILE A 20 -2.71 1.47 3.76
N PRO A 21 -2.17 1.76 4.95
CA PRO A 21 -2.18 0.81 6.06
C PRO A 21 -3.57 0.68 6.68
N GLY A 22 -3.95 -0.53 7.04
CA GLY A 22 -5.06 -0.80 7.95
C GLY A 22 -4.59 -0.84 9.42
N ASP A 23 -5.52 -1.10 10.33
CA ASP A 23 -5.25 -1.30 11.76
C ASP A 23 -6.28 -2.27 12.38
N ASP A 24 -6.54 -3.36 11.67
CA ASP A 24 -7.47 -4.40 12.10
C ASP A 24 -6.82 -5.80 11.96
N PRO A 25 -7.39 -6.86 12.57
CA PRO A 25 -6.79 -8.20 12.54
C PRO A 25 -6.56 -8.79 11.14
N SER A 26 -7.30 -8.34 10.13
CA SER A 26 -7.14 -8.76 8.73
C SER A 26 -6.16 -7.87 7.97
N HIS A 27 -6.01 -6.61 8.39
CA HIS A 27 -5.18 -5.59 7.73
C HIS A 27 -4.22 -4.94 8.73
N ALA A 28 -3.40 -5.75 9.41
CA ALA A 28 -2.47 -5.23 10.39
C ALA A 28 -1.45 -4.26 9.75
N THR A 29 -1.08 -3.22 10.48
CA THR A 29 -0.05 -2.25 10.07
C THR A 29 1.27 -2.94 9.66
N SER A 30 1.63 -4.04 10.32
CA SER A 30 2.83 -4.83 9.97
C SER A 30 2.79 -5.42 8.56
N GLY A 31 1.61 -5.79 8.05
CA GLY A 31 1.46 -6.26 6.67
C GLY A 31 1.75 -5.16 5.66
N ALA A 32 1.37 -3.92 5.97
CA ALA A 32 1.70 -2.76 5.14
C ALA A 32 3.22 -2.50 5.12
N HIS A 33 3.91 -2.64 6.25
CA HIS A 33 5.37 -2.53 6.32
C HIS A 33 6.08 -3.63 5.56
N TYR A 34 5.60 -4.87 5.65
CA TYR A 34 6.13 -5.99 4.87
C TYR A 34 6.08 -5.71 3.36
N LEU A 35 4.95 -5.21 2.85
CA LEU A 35 4.84 -4.81 1.44
C LEU A 35 5.78 -3.64 1.09
N HIS A 36 5.97 -2.68 2.00
CA HIS A 36 6.89 -1.56 1.80
C HIS A 36 8.35 -2.00 1.65
N GLU A 37 8.75 -3.06 2.35
CA GLU A 37 10.09 -3.63 2.28
C GLU A 37 10.34 -4.42 0.99
N LEU A 38 9.32 -5.13 0.49
CA LEU A 38 9.44 -5.97 -0.71
C LEU A 38 9.28 -5.21 -2.02
N LEU A 39 8.36 -4.25 -2.07
CA LEU A 39 8.02 -3.58 -3.32
C LEU A 39 9.18 -2.65 -3.75
N PRO A 40 9.59 -2.68 -5.03
CA PRO A 40 10.76 -1.91 -5.48
C PRO A 40 10.51 -0.41 -5.59
N ARG A 41 9.26 0.03 -5.73
CA ARG A 41 8.86 1.45 -5.80
C ARG A 41 7.58 1.73 -5.03
N PRO A 42 7.61 1.62 -3.68
CA PRO A 42 6.43 1.80 -2.85
C PRO A 42 6.30 3.25 -2.39
N GLU A 43 5.08 3.75 -2.40
CA GLU A 43 4.68 4.93 -1.64
C GLU A 43 3.86 4.48 -0.43
N PHE A 44 4.38 4.72 0.78
CA PHE A 44 3.68 4.40 2.01
C PHE A 44 2.95 5.63 2.54
N TRP A 45 1.63 5.54 2.68
CA TRP A 45 0.86 6.62 3.27
C TRP A 45 0.80 6.47 4.80
N THR A 46 1.41 7.41 5.53
CA THR A 46 1.59 7.34 6.99
C THR A 46 0.34 7.69 7.81
N VAL A 47 -0.78 8.00 7.16
CA VAL A 47 -2.05 8.34 7.82
C VAL A 47 -2.73 7.06 8.29
N MET A 48 -3.03 6.97 9.59
CA MET A 48 -3.67 5.78 10.19
C MET A 48 -5.19 5.77 10.00
N PRO A 49 -5.88 4.61 10.09
CA PRO A 49 -7.30 4.49 9.75
C PRO A 49 -8.27 5.50 10.39
N PRO A 50 -8.12 5.96 11.64
CA PRO A 50 -9.00 6.99 12.21
C PRO A 50 -9.02 8.31 11.41
N GLU A 51 -7.96 8.57 10.65
CA GLU A 51 -7.78 9.78 9.85
C GLU A 51 -8.01 9.55 8.34
N GLN A 52 -8.22 8.31 7.91
CA GLN A 52 -8.46 7.92 6.52
C GLN A 52 -9.93 8.12 6.13
N THR A 53 -10.39 9.37 6.09
CA THR A 53 -11.75 9.66 5.61
C THR A 53 -11.89 9.27 4.13
N PRO A 54 -13.11 8.96 3.64
CA PRO A 54 -13.34 8.63 2.24
C PRO A 54 -12.77 9.68 1.26
N GLU A 55 -12.88 10.96 1.60
CA GLU A 55 -12.36 12.07 0.80
C GLU A 55 -10.84 12.05 0.74
N ARG A 56 -10.17 11.89 1.89
CA ARG A 56 -8.69 11.86 1.95
C ARG A 56 -8.13 10.65 1.20
N VAL A 57 -8.74 9.48 1.36
CA VAL A 57 -8.35 8.24 0.65
C VAL A 57 -8.53 8.44 -0.86
N ARG A 58 -9.69 8.92 -1.30
CA ARG A 58 -9.96 9.22 -2.72
C ARG A 58 -8.94 10.17 -3.29
N ASP A 59 -8.70 11.30 -2.63
CA ASP A 59 -7.79 12.33 -3.11
C ASP A 59 -6.36 11.80 -3.23
N ARG A 60 -5.92 10.97 -2.26
CA ARG A 60 -4.63 10.30 -2.29
C ARG A 60 -4.48 9.32 -3.45
N ILE A 61 -5.52 8.51 -3.73
CA ILE A 61 -5.53 7.59 -4.87
C ILE A 61 -5.44 8.36 -6.20
N ILE A 62 -6.20 9.45 -6.34
CA ILE A 62 -6.18 10.30 -7.54
C ILE A 62 -4.81 10.97 -7.72
N GLU A 63 -4.21 11.47 -6.65
CA GLU A 63 -2.88 12.07 -6.65
C GLU A 63 -1.83 11.06 -7.14
N PHE A 64 -1.81 9.86 -6.56
CA PHE A 64 -0.91 8.78 -6.97
C PHE A 64 -1.08 8.43 -8.46
N GLY A 65 -2.32 8.24 -8.91
CA GLY A 65 -2.61 7.94 -10.32
C GLY A 65 -2.21 9.06 -11.29
N ARG A 66 -2.17 10.32 -10.84
CA ARG A 66 -1.67 11.45 -11.66
C ARG A 66 -0.15 11.51 -11.70
N ALA A 67 0.52 11.16 -10.60
CA ALA A 67 1.98 11.19 -10.48
C ALA A 67 2.68 10.11 -11.32
N HIS A 68 2.00 8.98 -11.56
CA HIS A 68 2.56 7.78 -12.21
C HIS A 68 1.89 7.40 -13.54
N LYS A 69 1.39 8.39 -14.29
CA LYS A 69 0.85 8.18 -15.64
C LYS A 69 1.89 7.71 -16.65
#